data_AF-A0A7V9RMH7-F1
#
_entry.id   AF-A0A7V9RMH7-F1
#
_cell.length_a   1.000
_cell.length_b   1.000
_cell.length_c   1.000
_cell.angle_alpha   90.00
_cell.angle_beta   90.00
_cell.angle_gamma   90.00
#
_symmetry.space_group_name_H-M   'P 1'
#
loop_
_entity.id
_entity.type
_entity.pdbx_description
1 polymer ?
#
loop_
_entity_poly.entity_id
_entity_poly.type
_entity_poly.pdbx_seq_one_letter_code
_entity_poly.pdbx_strand_id
1 'polypeptide(L)'
;MFGGSPGGRTSFDSSPAGRTPPQDHAAEQSVLGAVLLSKDAIADVLEAITGTDFYRPAHESIYDAVIDLYGRGEPADAVTVAAELSRRGDLAKVGGAPYLHDLVSGVPIAANAGYYAEIVREKAILRRLVDAGTKIAQLGYAGAGQVDDTVDRAQAEIFSVTERRASEDYLPLSEIMAGTLDEIEAISAHDGGMSGVPTGFADLDELTNGLQGGQMVIVAARPALGKALALDTPLPTPEGWTTMGEVAVGDRLLGADGRATRVVAATDVMRGRSCYEVSFSDGARIVADAEHQWLTETWAVRKARAEVSASRHATTTRPLIGSVVTTEQLAATVRVGTDQRLNHSVVNAAPVTLPDADLLVAPYTLGVWLGDGHTASARFTSADPEIASLVELDGYVVGHAGRLLYHVGLPVQPVLQRSCEVCADCGEPFSGMRRCTRCHAHHGTVQARLRTIGVLGDKHIPAVYLRASERQRRALLAGLLDTDGTVTNCGSVQFAVCDHGLADDTYELIVSLGYKCSRTTKRVGGRDEAHSTCHILDF
;
A
#
# COMPACT_ATOMS: atom_id res chain seq x y z
N MET A 1 11.09 40.58 50.25
CA MET A 1 10.74 39.65 51.33
C MET A 1 9.35 39.09 51.02
N PHE A 2 9.29 38.01 50.24
CA PHE A 2 8.14 37.12 50.07
C PHE A 2 8.72 35.76 49.67
N GLY A 3 8.68 34.80 50.58
CA GLY A 3 9.14 33.43 50.36
C GLY A 3 7.95 32.50 50.19
N GLY A 4 7.92 31.76 49.08
CA GLY A 4 6.93 30.73 48.80
C GLY A 4 7.22 29.45 49.59
N SER A 5 6.16 28.80 50.06
CA SER A 5 6.20 27.53 50.80
C SER A 5 5.72 26.36 49.92
N PRO A 6 6.28 25.14 50.03
CA PRO A 6 6.06 24.05 49.08
C PRO A 6 4.87 23.17 49.45
N GLY A 7 4.24 22.59 48.41
CA GLY A 7 3.08 21.71 48.49
C GLY A 7 3.32 20.40 49.25
N GLY A 8 2.34 20.06 50.08
CA GLY A 8 2.29 18.81 50.83
C GLY A 8 1.99 17.62 49.92
N ARG A 9 2.88 16.61 49.98
CA ARG A 9 2.64 15.27 49.44
C ARG A 9 1.60 14.57 50.31
N THR A 10 0.48 14.17 49.73
CA THR A 10 -0.46 13.24 50.35
C THR A 10 0.15 11.83 50.34
N SER A 11 0.38 11.31 51.54
CA SER A 11 0.78 9.93 51.79
C SER A 11 -0.37 8.99 51.43
N PHE A 12 -0.14 8.07 50.49
CA PHE A 12 -0.98 6.88 50.32
C PHE A 12 -0.75 5.95 51.52
N ASP A 13 -1.76 5.83 52.37
CA ASP A 13 -1.78 4.90 53.49
C ASP A 13 -1.89 3.46 52.99
N SER A 14 -1.10 2.58 53.60
CA SER A 14 -0.82 1.22 53.16
C SER A 14 -1.72 0.17 53.83
N SER A 15 -2.17 -0.80 53.03
CA SER A 15 -2.85 -2.09 53.34
C SER A 15 -4.39 -2.15 53.27
N PRO A 16 -4.98 -2.95 52.36
CA PRO A 16 -6.44 -3.10 52.16
C PRO A 16 -7.08 -4.15 53.09
N ALA A 17 -6.70 -4.22 54.37
CA ALA A 17 -7.11 -5.31 55.28
C ALA A 17 -8.51 -5.16 55.90
N GLY A 18 -9.34 -4.21 55.43
CA GLY A 18 -10.64 -3.90 56.04
C GLY A 18 -11.79 -3.62 55.08
N ARG A 19 -11.62 -3.81 53.76
CA ARG A 19 -12.70 -3.61 52.78
C ARG A 19 -13.34 -4.95 52.46
N THR A 20 -14.62 -5.11 52.80
CA THR A 20 -15.41 -6.25 52.33
C THR A 20 -15.59 -6.14 50.82
N PRO A 21 -15.43 -7.23 50.04
CA PRO A 21 -15.70 -7.21 48.61
C PRO A 21 -17.13 -6.73 48.30
N PRO A 22 -17.36 -6.07 47.14
CA PRO A 22 -18.69 -5.64 46.73
C PRO A 22 -19.70 -6.80 46.73
N GLN A 23 -20.80 -6.62 47.45
CA GLN A 23 -21.84 -7.65 47.65
C GLN A 23 -23.17 -6.97 48.03
N ASP A 24 -24.28 -7.65 47.73
CA ASP A 24 -25.61 -7.28 48.20
C ASP A 24 -26.40 -8.55 48.57
N HIS A 25 -26.41 -8.87 49.88
CA HIS A 25 -27.07 -10.09 50.37
C HIS A 25 -28.57 -10.05 50.18
N ALA A 26 -29.20 -8.88 50.28
CA ALA A 26 -30.64 -8.75 50.13
C ALA A 26 -31.06 -8.99 48.68
N ALA A 27 -30.27 -8.50 47.71
CA ALA A 27 -30.49 -8.79 46.30
C ALA A 27 -30.31 -10.28 45.99
N GLU A 28 -29.23 -10.92 46.50
CA GLU A 28 -29.00 -12.36 46.29
C GLU A 28 -30.15 -13.22 46.84
N GLN A 29 -30.63 -12.92 48.05
CA GLN A 29 -31.77 -13.62 48.65
C GLN A 29 -33.06 -13.40 47.87
N SER A 30 -33.28 -12.17 47.38
CA SER A 30 -34.46 -11.80 46.58
C SER A 30 -34.47 -12.51 45.21
N VAL A 31 -33.30 -12.67 44.59
CA VAL A 31 -33.15 -13.46 43.37
C VAL A 31 -33.53 -14.91 43.66
N LEU A 32 -32.81 -15.58 44.58
CA LEU A 32 -33.04 -17.00 44.86
C LEU A 32 -34.48 -17.32 45.25
N GLY A 33 -35.08 -16.49 46.10
CA GLY A 33 -36.47 -16.69 46.49
C GLY A 33 -37.47 -16.46 45.35
N ALA A 34 -37.16 -15.57 44.39
CA ALA A 34 -37.99 -15.38 43.20
C ALA A 34 -37.88 -16.57 42.24
N VAL A 35 -36.67 -17.12 42.07
CA VAL A 35 -36.40 -18.31 41.24
C VAL A 35 -37.08 -19.56 41.81
N LEU A 36 -37.20 -19.67 43.14
CA LEU A 36 -37.91 -20.75 43.82
C LEU A 36 -39.45 -20.60 43.81
N LEU A 37 -39.96 -19.41 43.50
CA LEU A 37 -41.40 -19.10 43.52
C LEU A 37 -42.04 -19.16 42.13
N SER A 38 -41.31 -18.79 41.08
CA SER A 38 -41.83 -18.72 39.71
C SER A 38 -40.84 -19.28 38.69
N LYS A 39 -41.36 -20.09 37.76
CA LYS A 39 -40.60 -20.62 36.61
C LYS A 39 -40.15 -19.50 35.65
N ASP A 40 -40.95 -18.44 35.49
CA ASP A 40 -40.65 -17.36 34.56
C ASP A 40 -39.47 -16.51 35.08
N ALA A 41 -39.39 -16.33 36.40
CA ALA A 41 -38.26 -15.66 37.04
C ALA A 41 -36.93 -16.41 36.81
N ILE A 42 -36.97 -17.73 36.58
CA ILE A 42 -35.77 -18.51 36.25
C ILE A 42 -35.22 -18.11 34.89
N ALA A 43 -36.09 -17.91 33.89
CA ALA A 43 -35.67 -17.50 32.55
C ALA A 43 -35.01 -16.12 32.58
N ASP A 44 -35.65 -15.14 33.23
CA ASP A 44 -35.14 -13.76 33.31
C ASP A 44 -33.79 -13.69 34.04
N VAL A 45 -33.61 -14.48 35.11
CA VAL A 45 -32.37 -14.49 35.90
C VAL A 45 -31.25 -15.26 35.20
N LEU A 46 -31.58 -16.32 34.46
CA LEU A 46 -30.62 -17.12 33.69
C LEU A 46 -29.90 -16.30 32.61
N GLU A 47 -30.59 -15.33 32.02
CA GLU A 47 -29.99 -14.39 31.05
C GLU A 47 -29.01 -13.41 31.73
N ALA A 48 -29.29 -13.03 32.98
CA ALA A 48 -28.55 -11.96 33.65
C ALA A 48 -27.32 -12.42 34.44
N ILE A 49 -27.36 -13.57 35.13
CA ILE A 49 -26.31 -14.00 36.06
C ILE A 49 -26.01 -15.50 35.99
N THR A 50 -24.86 -15.88 36.53
CA THR A 50 -24.40 -17.27 36.70
C THR A 50 -24.17 -17.59 38.19
N GLY A 51 -24.06 -18.87 38.56
CA GLY A 51 -23.79 -19.29 39.96
C GLY A 51 -22.57 -18.57 40.57
N THR A 52 -21.52 -18.36 39.80
CA THR A 52 -20.28 -17.67 40.25
C THR A 52 -20.45 -16.18 40.56
N ASP A 53 -21.59 -15.58 40.21
CA ASP A 53 -21.88 -14.17 40.47
C ASP A 53 -22.36 -13.92 41.90
N PHE A 54 -22.89 -14.95 42.57
CA PHE A 54 -23.22 -14.88 43.98
C PHE A 54 -21.95 -14.73 44.83
N TYR A 55 -21.97 -13.83 45.81
CA TYR A 55 -20.87 -13.68 46.76
C TYR A 55 -20.81 -14.86 47.74
N ARG A 56 -21.98 -15.38 48.14
CA ARG A 56 -22.06 -16.52 49.07
C ARG A 56 -22.01 -17.85 48.31
N PRO A 57 -21.05 -18.74 48.63
CA PRO A 57 -21.02 -20.09 48.03
C PRO A 57 -22.28 -20.91 48.29
N ALA A 58 -22.97 -20.64 49.41
CA ALA A 58 -24.26 -21.23 49.70
C ALA A 58 -25.33 -20.84 48.68
N HIS A 59 -25.33 -19.58 48.22
CA HIS A 59 -26.28 -19.08 47.23
C HIS A 59 -25.97 -19.60 45.82
N GLU A 60 -24.68 -19.67 45.46
CA GLU A 60 -24.21 -20.34 44.24
C GLU A 60 -24.71 -21.79 44.18
N SER A 61 -24.52 -22.55 45.26
CA SER A 61 -24.95 -23.95 45.32
C SER A 61 -26.47 -24.12 45.16
N ILE A 62 -27.26 -23.21 45.72
CA ILE A 62 -28.73 -23.21 45.57
C ILE A 62 -29.10 -22.88 44.12
N TYR A 63 -28.50 -21.85 43.53
CA TYR A 63 -28.75 -21.44 42.15
C TYR A 63 -28.41 -22.55 41.15
N ASP A 64 -27.25 -23.20 41.31
CA ASP A 64 -26.84 -24.30 40.43
C ASP A 64 -27.77 -25.53 40.54
N ALA A 65 -28.32 -25.80 41.73
CA ALA A 65 -29.33 -26.84 41.90
C ALA A 65 -30.65 -26.48 41.20
N VAL A 66 -31.05 -25.20 41.25
CA VAL A 66 -32.24 -24.68 40.55
C VAL A 66 -32.08 -24.78 39.03
N ILE A 67 -30.93 -24.37 38.48
CA ILE A 67 -30.67 -24.44 37.03
C ILE A 67 -30.59 -25.90 36.54
N ASP A 68 -30.01 -26.81 37.32
CA ASP A 68 -29.96 -28.23 36.96
C ASP A 68 -31.37 -28.88 36.92
N LEU A 69 -32.22 -28.56 37.89
CA LEU A 69 -33.62 -29.01 37.87
C LEU A 69 -34.38 -28.41 36.68
N TYR A 70 -34.20 -27.12 36.42
CA TYR A 70 -34.81 -26.44 35.29
C TYR A 70 -34.36 -27.03 33.94
N GLY A 71 -33.07 -27.35 33.79
CA GLY A 71 -32.52 -27.99 32.58
C GLY A 71 -33.05 -29.41 32.34
N ARG A 72 -33.44 -30.12 33.41
CA ARG A 72 -34.12 -31.42 33.34
C ARG A 72 -35.64 -31.31 33.10
N GLY A 73 -36.18 -30.09 33.08
CA GLY A 73 -37.62 -29.84 32.98
C GLY A 73 -38.40 -30.15 34.26
N GLU A 74 -37.72 -30.32 35.39
CA GLU A 74 -38.33 -30.54 36.70
C GLU A 74 -38.70 -29.18 37.36
N PRO A 75 -39.80 -29.10 38.13
CA PRO A 75 -40.13 -27.87 38.85
C PRO A 75 -39.08 -27.58 39.92
N ALA A 76 -38.52 -26.36 39.93
CA ALA A 76 -37.54 -25.92 40.91
C ALA A 76 -38.22 -25.11 42.02
N ASP A 77 -38.82 -25.79 42.98
CA ASP A 77 -39.42 -25.19 44.18
C ASP A 77 -38.57 -25.52 45.43
N ALA A 78 -38.90 -24.92 46.58
CA ALA A 78 -38.14 -25.12 47.82
C ALA A 78 -38.03 -26.60 48.24
N VAL A 79 -38.99 -27.45 47.87
CA VAL A 79 -39.00 -28.88 48.23
C VAL A 79 -38.11 -29.68 47.28
N THR A 80 -38.24 -29.47 45.96
CA THR A 80 -37.45 -30.18 44.95
C THR A 80 -35.98 -29.78 45.01
N VAL A 81 -35.70 -28.51 45.25
CA VAL A 81 -34.33 -28.00 45.46
C VAL A 81 -33.73 -28.54 46.76
N ALA A 82 -34.51 -28.65 47.84
CA ALA A 82 -34.04 -29.29 49.08
C ALA A 82 -33.68 -30.77 48.85
N ALA A 83 -34.49 -31.50 48.09
CA ALA A 83 -34.24 -32.89 47.75
C ALA A 83 -32.97 -33.05 46.90
N GLU A 84 -32.79 -32.19 45.89
CA GLU A 84 -31.61 -32.18 45.03
C GLU A 84 -30.32 -31.83 45.80
N LEU A 85 -30.37 -30.80 46.66
CA LEU A 85 -29.25 -30.44 47.54
C LEU A 85 -28.94 -31.53 48.56
N SER A 86 -29.96 -32.26 49.04
CA SER A 86 -29.76 -33.41 49.93
C SER A 86 -29.09 -34.57 49.20
N ARG A 87 -29.46 -34.81 47.93
CA ARG A 87 -28.85 -35.84 47.07
C ARG A 87 -27.38 -35.56 46.80
N ARG A 88 -27.02 -34.27 46.63
CA ARG A 88 -25.64 -33.80 46.44
C ARG A 88 -24.83 -33.75 47.74
N GLY A 89 -25.48 -33.80 48.90
CA GLY A 89 -24.82 -33.70 50.22
C GLY A 89 -24.50 -32.26 50.65
N ASP A 90 -25.09 -31.26 49.98
CA ASP A 90 -24.81 -29.83 50.22
C ASP A 90 -25.91 -29.14 51.04
N LEU A 91 -27.04 -29.80 51.31
CA LEU A 91 -28.17 -29.24 52.06
C LEU A 91 -27.75 -28.67 53.43
N ALA A 92 -26.86 -29.34 54.15
CA ALA A 92 -26.36 -28.88 55.43
C ALA A 92 -25.48 -27.62 55.32
N LYS A 93 -24.77 -27.45 54.20
CA LYS A 93 -23.87 -26.31 53.95
C LYS A 93 -24.63 -25.03 53.61
N VAL A 94 -25.82 -25.17 53.01
CA VAL A 94 -26.65 -24.03 52.60
C VAL A 94 -27.59 -23.51 53.69
N GLY A 95 -27.59 -24.12 54.89
CA GLY A 95 -28.48 -23.73 56.00
C GLY A 95 -29.72 -24.61 56.19
N GLY A 96 -29.83 -25.72 55.45
CA GLY A 96 -30.93 -26.68 55.55
C GLY A 96 -32.22 -26.25 54.85
N ALA A 97 -33.22 -27.13 54.86
CA ALA A 97 -34.53 -26.86 54.26
C ALA A 97 -35.23 -25.58 54.80
N PRO A 98 -35.11 -25.21 56.09
CA PRO A 98 -35.70 -23.96 56.57
C PRO A 98 -35.19 -22.71 55.85
N TYR A 99 -33.90 -22.68 55.49
CA TYR A 99 -33.32 -21.52 54.80
C TYR A 99 -33.94 -21.29 53.43
N LEU A 100 -34.27 -22.35 52.69
CA LEU A 100 -34.95 -22.23 51.40
C LEU A 100 -36.36 -21.64 51.55
N HIS A 101 -37.07 -21.98 52.62
CA HIS A 101 -38.37 -21.39 52.93
C HIS A 101 -38.26 -19.92 53.38
N ASP A 102 -37.19 -19.57 54.10
CA ASP A 102 -36.90 -18.17 54.46
C ASP A 102 -36.62 -17.32 53.20
N LEU A 103 -35.88 -17.86 52.22
CA LEU A 103 -35.64 -17.20 50.93
C LEU A 103 -36.95 -16.90 50.19
N VAL A 104 -37.84 -17.89 50.10
CA VAL A 104 -39.17 -17.71 49.47
C VAL A 104 -40.01 -16.68 50.22
N SER A 105 -39.95 -16.68 51.56
CA SER A 105 -40.72 -15.75 52.40
C SER A 105 -40.19 -14.31 52.34
N GLY A 106 -38.92 -14.13 51.99
CA GLY A 106 -38.26 -12.83 51.92
C GLY A 106 -38.52 -12.03 50.64
N VAL A 107 -39.11 -12.63 49.61
CA VAL A 107 -39.30 -11.98 48.31
C VAL A 107 -40.59 -11.18 48.27
N PRO A 108 -40.52 -9.85 48.03
CA PRO A 108 -41.73 -9.03 47.94
C PRO A 108 -42.55 -9.33 46.68
N ILE A 109 -41.90 -9.43 45.51
CA ILE A 109 -42.53 -9.63 44.19
C ILE A 109 -41.57 -10.42 43.28
N ALA A 110 -41.96 -11.63 42.85
CA ALA A 110 -41.14 -12.47 41.97
C ALA A 110 -40.90 -11.87 40.57
N ALA A 111 -41.84 -11.06 40.05
CA ALA A 111 -41.71 -10.43 38.73
C ALA A 111 -40.53 -9.45 38.61
N ASN A 112 -39.95 -9.01 39.74
CA ASN A 112 -38.78 -8.12 39.75
C ASN A 112 -37.44 -8.89 39.80
N ALA A 113 -37.45 -10.21 39.58
CA ALA A 113 -36.26 -11.04 39.67
C ALA A 113 -35.10 -10.54 38.80
N GLY A 114 -35.39 -10.10 37.56
CA GLY A 114 -34.39 -9.52 36.66
C GLY A 114 -33.71 -8.27 37.25
N TYR A 115 -34.46 -7.38 37.91
CA TYR A 115 -33.88 -6.19 38.55
C TYR A 115 -32.93 -6.53 39.71
N TYR A 116 -33.26 -7.54 40.52
CA TYR A 116 -32.36 -7.99 41.57
C TYR A 116 -31.13 -8.73 41.01
N ALA A 117 -31.30 -9.48 39.91
CA ALA A 117 -30.19 -10.13 39.21
C ALA A 117 -29.20 -9.11 38.65
N GLU A 118 -29.69 -7.99 38.12
CA GLU A 118 -28.86 -6.86 37.70
C GLU A 118 -27.98 -6.29 38.83
N ILE A 119 -28.55 -6.13 40.03
CA ILE A 119 -27.80 -5.67 41.21
C ILE A 119 -26.70 -6.67 41.56
N VAL A 120 -27.02 -7.97 41.57
CA VAL A 120 -26.03 -9.03 41.85
C VAL A 120 -24.92 -9.02 40.79
N ARG A 121 -25.27 -8.87 39.51
CA ARG A 121 -24.33 -8.76 38.40
C ARG A 121 -23.37 -7.60 38.56
N GLU A 122 -23.89 -6.41 38.89
CA GLU A 122 -23.06 -5.22 39.11
C GLU A 122 -22.03 -5.47 40.21
N LYS A 123 -22.44 -6.07 41.34
CA LYS A 123 -21.52 -6.41 42.43
C LYS A 123 -20.51 -7.49 42.05
N ALA A 124 -20.92 -8.48 41.25
CA ALA A 124 -20.02 -9.50 40.73
C ALA A 124 -18.94 -8.92 39.80
N ILE A 125 -19.31 -8.00 38.90
CA ILE A 125 -18.34 -7.29 38.02
C ILE A 125 -17.35 -6.49 38.87
N LEU A 126 -17.85 -5.71 39.84
CA LEU A 126 -16.97 -4.95 40.75
C LEU A 126 -16.04 -5.85 41.54
N ARG A 127 -16.50 -7.04 41.98
CA ARG A 127 -15.67 -8.04 42.66
C ARG A 127 -14.58 -8.60 41.75
N ARG A 128 -14.92 -9.00 40.52
CA ARG A 128 -13.93 -9.48 39.54
C ARG A 128 -12.89 -8.41 39.20
N LEU A 129 -13.29 -7.14 39.13
CA LEU A 129 -12.37 -6.02 38.90
C LEU A 129 -11.36 -5.87 40.05
N VAL A 130 -11.81 -6.05 41.30
CA VAL A 130 -10.92 -6.06 42.47
C VAL A 130 -9.93 -7.24 42.41
N ASP A 131 -10.40 -8.42 42.01
CA ASP A 131 -9.54 -9.61 41.86
C ASP A 131 -8.51 -9.43 40.75
N ALA A 132 -8.92 -8.93 39.57
CA ALA A 132 -8.03 -8.62 38.46
C ALA A 132 -7.00 -7.56 38.85
N GLY A 133 -7.42 -6.48 39.54
CA GLY A 133 -6.49 -5.47 40.06
C GLY A 133 -5.48 -6.04 41.04
N THR A 134 -5.90 -6.98 41.89
CA THR A 134 -5.00 -7.66 42.84
C THR A 134 -3.98 -8.54 42.11
N LYS A 135 -4.41 -9.31 41.10
CA LYS A 135 -3.50 -10.12 40.27
C LYS A 135 -2.52 -9.27 39.48
N ILE A 136 -2.97 -8.16 38.88
CA ILE A 136 -2.12 -7.24 38.12
C ILE A 136 -1.06 -6.62 39.04
N ALA A 137 -1.45 -6.23 40.25
CA ALA A 137 -0.50 -5.74 41.25
C ALA A 137 0.53 -6.83 41.61
N GLN A 138 0.11 -8.08 41.80
CA GLN A 138 1.01 -9.21 42.05
C GLN A 138 1.97 -9.46 40.88
N LEU A 139 1.51 -9.38 39.63
CA LEU A 139 2.35 -9.49 38.43
C LEU A 139 3.44 -8.40 38.42
N GLY A 140 3.09 -7.17 38.79
CA GLY A 140 4.04 -6.06 38.89
C GLY A 140 5.13 -6.26 39.95
N TYR A 141 4.81 -6.89 41.09
CA TYR A 141 5.78 -7.21 42.14
C TYR A 141 6.62 -8.46 41.86
N ALA A 142 6.12 -9.42 41.07
CA ALA A 142 6.79 -10.69 40.80
C ALA A 142 8.04 -10.55 39.92
N GLY A 143 8.11 -9.52 39.06
CA GLY A 143 9.34 -9.09 38.37
C GLY A 143 10.07 -10.13 37.50
N ALA A 144 9.42 -11.22 37.11
CA ALA A 144 10.03 -12.32 36.35
C ALA A 144 9.37 -12.48 34.97
N GLY A 145 10.05 -12.03 33.91
CA GLY A 145 9.60 -12.12 32.51
C GLY A 145 10.12 -10.97 31.65
N GLN A 146 9.90 -11.03 30.33
CA GLN A 146 10.00 -9.84 29.49
C GLN A 146 8.87 -8.87 29.86
N VAL A 147 9.15 -7.57 29.80
CA VAL A 147 8.17 -6.53 30.19
C VAL A 147 6.93 -6.61 29.31
N ASP A 148 7.11 -6.88 28.01
CA ASP A 148 6.03 -6.99 27.04
C ASP A 148 5.07 -8.15 27.38
N ASP A 149 5.58 -9.35 27.68
CA ASP A 149 4.76 -10.49 28.13
C ASP A 149 3.96 -10.19 29.41
N THR A 150 4.51 -9.36 30.31
CA THR A 150 3.84 -8.98 31.56
C THR A 150 2.70 -7.99 31.31
N VAL A 151 2.91 -7.05 30.38
CA VAL A 151 1.88 -6.11 29.93
C VAL A 151 0.76 -6.85 29.23
N ASP A 152 1.07 -7.80 28.33
CA ASP A 152 0.07 -8.59 27.62
C ASP A 152 -0.78 -9.43 28.58
N ARG A 153 -0.17 -10.04 29.60
CA ARG A 153 -0.89 -10.77 30.65
C ARG A 153 -1.78 -9.86 31.50
N ALA A 154 -1.33 -8.64 31.80
CA ALA A 154 -2.13 -7.66 32.52
C ALA A 154 -3.33 -7.17 31.67
N GLN A 155 -3.13 -6.96 30.37
CA GLN A 155 -4.20 -6.63 29.44
C GLN A 155 -5.24 -7.75 29.35
N ALA A 156 -4.82 -9.01 29.27
CA ALA A 156 -5.72 -10.17 29.24
C ALA A 156 -6.59 -10.27 30.52
N GLU A 157 -6.02 -10.02 31.70
CA GLU A 157 -6.78 -10.03 32.97
C GLU A 157 -7.82 -8.91 33.01
N ILE A 158 -7.51 -7.68 32.56
CA ILE A 158 -8.50 -6.59 32.46
C ILE A 158 -9.58 -6.94 31.44
N PHE A 159 -9.18 -7.46 30.28
CA PHE A 159 -10.12 -7.84 29.22
C PHE A 159 -11.15 -8.86 29.71
N SER A 160 -10.73 -9.86 30.50
CA SER A 160 -11.60 -10.89 31.08
C SER A 160 -12.67 -10.36 32.06
N VAL A 161 -12.49 -9.16 32.64
CA VAL A 161 -13.49 -8.51 33.49
C VAL A 161 -14.62 -7.92 32.63
N THR A 162 -14.27 -7.48 31.42
CA THR A 162 -15.17 -6.88 30.44
C THR A 162 -15.98 -7.93 29.69
N GLU A 163 -15.44 -9.15 29.58
CA GLU A 163 -16.00 -10.19 28.73
C GLU A 163 -16.56 -11.35 29.56
N ARG A 164 -17.88 -11.35 29.77
CA ARG A 164 -18.64 -12.60 29.92
C ARG A 164 -20.04 -12.46 29.30
N ARG A 165 -20.16 -13.16 28.16
CA ARG A 165 -21.33 -13.48 27.33
C ARG A 165 -21.97 -12.32 26.55
N ALA A 166 -21.47 -12.10 25.33
CA ALA A 166 -22.27 -12.56 24.20
C ALA A 166 -22.20 -14.09 24.23
N SER A 167 -23.23 -14.78 24.72
CA SER A 167 -23.34 -16.21 24.42
C SER A 167 -23.38 -16.30 22.90
N GLU A 168 -22.71 -17.30 22.36
CA GLU A 168 -23.01 -17.76 21.01
C GLU A 168 -24.47 -18.25 21.05
N ASP A 169 -25.38 -17.32 20.79
CA ASP A 169 -26.79 -17.61 20.64
C ASP A 169 -26.92 -18.41 19.35
N TYR A 170 -27.36 -19.65 19.46
CA TYR A 170 -27.88 -20.38 18.33
C TYR A 170 -29.10 -19.62 17.82
N LEU A 171 -28.88 -18.70 16.88
CA LEU A 171 -29.96 -18.02 16.19
C LEU A 171 -30.71 -19.07 15.34
N PRO A 172 -32.05 -19.12 15.39
CA PRO A 172 -32.84 -19.89 14.45
C PRO A 172 -32.39 -19.58 13.02
N LEU A 173 -32.25 -20.59 12.16
CA LEU A 173 -31.82 -20.39 10.77
C LEU A 173 -32.66 -19.33 10.05
N SER A 174 -33.94 -19.20 10.40
CA SER A 174 -34.83 -18.16 9.89
C SER A 174 -34.40 -16.72 10.21
N GLU A 175 -33.77 -16.48 11.37
CA GLU A 175 -33.29 -15.16 11.78
C GLU A 175 -31.96 -14.82 11.09
N ILE A 176 -31.08 -15.80 10.91
CA ILE A 176 -29.83 -15.66 10.13
C ILE A 176 -30.14 -15.47 8.63
N MET A 177 -31.14 -16.20 8.12
CA MET A 177 -31.52 -16.16 6.72
C MET A 177 -32.03 -14.78 6.29
N ALA A 178 -32.69 -14.03 7.16
CA ALA A 178 -33.15 -12.68 6.83
C ALA A 178 -31.96 -11.76 6.51
N GLY A 179 -30.96 -11.69 7.40
CA GLY A 179 -29.74 -10.90 7.16
C GLY A 179 -28.91 -11.41 5.97
N THR A 180 -28.84 -12.74 5.80
CA THR A 180 -28.12 -13.34 4.66
C THR A 180 -28.81 -13.04 3.32
N LEU A 181 -30.14 -13.04 3.28
CA LEU A 181 -30.90 -12.69 2.08
C LEU A 181 -30.79 -11.19 1.77
N ASP A 182 -30.81 -10.33 2.78
CA ASP A 182 -30.57 -8.90 2.61
C ASP A 182 -29.15 -8.63 2.06
N GLU A 183 -28.14 -9.37 2.52
CA GLU A 183 -26.77 -9.30 1.98
C GLU A 183 -26.71 -9.81 0.53
N ILE A 184 -27.39 -10.92 0.20
CA ILE A 184 -27.48 -11.44 -1.18
C ILE A 184 -28.19 -10.45 -2.10
N GLU A 185 -29.28 -9.82 -1.63
CA GLU A 185 -29.99 -8.78 -2.38
C GLU A 185 -29.13 -7.52 -2.54
N ALA A 186 -28.38 -7.11 -1.52
CA ALA A 186 -27.44 -5.98 -1.61
C ALA A 186 -26.32 -6.25 -2.63
N ILE A 187 -25.77 -7.47 -2.66
CA ILE A 187 -24.79 -7.92 -3.65
C ILE A 187 -25.42 -7.96 -5.04
N SER A 188 -26.65 -8.45 -5.18
CA SER A 188 -27.35 -8.53 -6.46
C SER A 188 -27.85 -7.17 -6.98
N ALA A 189 -28.10 -6.21 -6.10
CA ALA A 189 -28.53 -4.86 -6.45
C ALA A 189 -27.37 -3.98 -6.96
N HIS A 190 -26.12 -4.38 -6.69
CA HIS A 190 -24.94 -3.75 -7.25
C HIS A 190 -24.58 -4.41 -8.57
N ASP A 191 -24.97 -3.75 -9.66
CA ASP A 191 -24.67 -4.14 -11.04
C ASP A 191 -23.14 -4.11 -11.28
N GLY A 192 -22.45 -5.22 -10.96
CA GLY A 192 -21.03 -5.43 -11.22
C GLY A 192 -20.02 -4.72 -10.32
N GLY A 193 -20.44 -4.12 -9.21
CA GLY A 193 -19.55 -3.45 -8.24
C GLY A 193 -18.97 -4.42 -7.20
N MET A 194 -17.65 -4.41 -7.01
CA MET A 194 -16.97 -5.18 -5.96
C MET A 194 -17.58 -4.93 -4.57
N SER A 195 -17.85 -6.00 -3.82
CA SER A 195 -18.48 -5.95 -2.48
C SER A 195 -17.48 -5.75 -1.34
N GLY A 196 -16.22 -6.19 -1.50
CA GLY A 196 -15.15 -6.04 -0.51
C GLY A 196 -14.25 -4.81 -0.74
N VAL A 197 -13.32 -4.59 0.19
CA VAL A 197 -12.27 -3.56 0.05
C VAL A 197 -11.31 -3.99 -1.07
N PRO A 198 -11.12 -3.20 -2.14
CA PRO A 198 -10.24 -3.59 -3.24
C PRO A 198 -8.79 -3.66 -2.78
N THR A 199 -8.09 -4.72 -3.15
CA THR A 199 -6.64 -4.89 -2.91
C THR A 199 -5.80 -4.02 -3.84
N GLY A 200 -6.40 -3.55 -4.94
CA GLY A 200 -5.70 -2.79 -5.99
C GLY A 200 -5.02 -3.69 -7.02
N PHE A 201 -5.06 -5.01 -6.84
CA PHE A 201 -4.70 -5.99 -7.86
C PHE A 201 -5.98 -6.51 -8.51
N ALA A 202 -6.30 -6.01 -9.71
CA ALA A 202 -7.55 -6.35 -10.40
C ALA A 202 -7.78 -7.87 -10.51
N ASP A 203 -6.72 -8.63 -10.75
CA ASP A 203 -6.79 -10.09 -10.87
C ASP A 203 -7.14 -10.78 -9.53
N LEU A 204 -6.59 -10.27 -8.43
CA LEU A 204 -6.90 -10.79 -7.09
C LEU A 204 -8.30 -10.38 -6.68
N ASP A 205 -8.68 -9.14 -6.98
CA ASP A 205 -10.00 -8.59 -6.69
C ASP A 205 -11.10 -9.29 -7.51
N GLU A 206 -10.83 -9.76 -8.73
CA GLU A 206 -11.77 -10.59 -9.50
C GLU A 206 -11.98 -11.96 -8.84
N LEU A 207 -10.91 -12.55 -8.27
CA LEU A 207 -10.97 -13.85 -7.61
C LEU A 207 -11.59 -13.78 -6.21
N THR A 208 -11.33 -12.71 -5.46
CA THR A 208 -11.77 -12.57 -4.06
C THR A 208 -13.01 -11.68 -3.92
N ASN A 209 -13.38 -10.93 -4.95
CA ASN A 209 -14.38 -9.86 -4.92
C ASN A 209 -14.05 -8.77 -3.89
N GLY A 210 -12.75 -8.47 -3.73
CA GLY A 210 -12.19 -7.62 -2.67
C GLY A 210 -11.97 -8.37 -1.35
N LEU A 211 -11.48 -7.67 -0.33
CA LEU A 211 -11.32 -8.19 1.04
C LEU A 211 -12.59 -7.93 1.84
N GLN A 212 -13.23 -8.98 2.34
CA GLN A 212 -14.49 -8.86 3.07
C GLN A 212 -14.26 -8.73 4.58
N GLY A 213 -15.14 -7.98 5.25
CA GLY A 213 -15.11 -7.84 6.71
C GLY A 213 -15.26 -9.19 7.42
N GLY A 214 -14.53 -9.40 8.51
CA GLY A 214 -14.55 -10.65 9.29
C GLY A 214 -13.63 -11.77 8.76
N GLN A 215 -13.00 -11.61 7.60
CA GLN A 215 -12.04 -12.58 7.07
C GLN A 215 -10.63 -12.38 7.67
N MET A 216 -9.99 -13.46 8.10
CA MET A 216 -8.55 -13.48 8.36
C MET A 216 -7.80 -13.92 7.10
N VAL A 217 -7.12 -12.99 6.44
CA VAL A 217 -6.38 -13.25 5.20
C VAL A 217 -4.89 -13.39 5.51
N ILE A 218 -4.32 -14.56 5.24
CA ILE A 218 -2.89 -14.86 5.45
C ILE A 218 -2.18 -14.90 4.10
N VAL A 219 -1.18 -14.04 3.90
CA VAL A 219 -0.31 -14.06 2.72
C VAL A 219 1.04 -14.68 3.10
N ALA A 220 1.26 -15.93 2.68
CA ALA A 220 2.51 -16.64 2.90
C ALA A 220 3.33 -16.69 1.61
N ALA A 221 4.52 -16.10 1.63
CA ALA A 221 5.50 -16.21 0.56
C ALA A 221 6.86 -16.60 1.15
N ARG A 222 7.62 -17.45 0.44
CA ARG A 222 9.00 -17.74 0.84
C ARG A 222 9.87 -16.51 0.53
N PRO A 223 10.69 -16.02 1.49
CA PRO A 223 11.66 -14.97 1.22
C PRO A 223 12.62 -15.38 0.09
N ALA A 224 13.13 -14.40 -0.65
CA ALA A 224 14.14 -14.58 -1.71
C ALA A 224 13.70 -15.37 -2.96
N LEU A 225 12.39 -15.51 -3.20
CA LEU A 225 11.87 -16.07 -4.46
C LEU A 225 11.37 -14.98 -5.41
N GLY A 226 11.64 -15.19 -6.70
CA GLY A 226 10.96 -14.49 -7.79
C GLY A 226 11.56 -13.15 -8.23
N LYS A 227 12.59 -12.60 -7.55
CA LYS A 227 13.20 -11.31 -7.92
C LYS A 227 14.74 -11.30 -7.98
N ALA A 228 15.37 -12.47 -7.88
CA ALA A 228 16.83 -12.57 -7.83
C ALA A 228 17.45 -12.30 -9.21
N LEU A 229 18.35 -11.32 -9.28
CA LEU A 229 19.09 -10.88 -10.46
C LEU A 229 20.58 -10.75 -10.10
N ALA A 230 21.46 -10.67 -11.10
CA ALA A 230 22.88 -10.42 -10.86
C ALA A 230 23.10 -9.04 -10.20
N LEU A 231 24.14 -8.94 -9.36
CA LEU A 231 24.39 -7.78 -8.51
C LEU A 231 24.68 -6.49 -9.29
N ASP A 232 25.23 -6.62 -10.49
CA ASP A 232 25.52 -5.52 -11.42
C ASP A 232 24.30 -5.10 -12.26
N THR A 233 23.15 -5.75 -12.09
CA THR A 233 21.93 -5.40 -12.82
C THR A 233 21.50 -3.98 -12.45
N PRO A 234 21.40 -3.06 -13.42
CA PRO A 234 20.99 -1.68 -13.15
C PRO A 234 19.51 -1.62 -12.79
N LEU A 235 19.20 -0.83 -11.76
CA LEU A 235 17.86 -0.60 -11.26
C LEU A 235 17.52 0.89 -11.37
N PRO A 236 16.39 1.26 -11.99
CA PRO A 236 16.02 2.65 -12.15
C PRO A 236 15.50 3.24 -10.84
N THR A 237 15.93 4.45 -10.51
CA THR A 237 15.45 5.22 -9.34
C THR A 237 14.86 6.56 -9.78
N PRO A 238 14.03 7.22 -8.95
CA PRO A 238 13.55 8.57 -9.25
C PRO A 238 14.66 9.60 -9.45
N GLU A 239 15.85 9.34 -8.90
CA GLU A 239 16.99 10.26 -8.90
C GLU A 239 18.07 9.86 -9.91
N GLY A 240 17.97 8.67 -10.53
CA GLY A 240 18.97 8.16 -11.46
C GLY A 240 18.93 6.65 -11.60
N TRP A 241 20.05 6.00 -11.30
CA TRP A 241 20.26 4.56 -11.39
C TRP A 241 20.98 4.07 -10.14
N THR A 242 20.69 2.84 -9.73
CA THR A 242 21.45 2.07 -8.73
C THR A 242 21.67 0.67 -9.28
N THR A 243 22.28 -0.24 -8.52
CA THR A 243 22.46 -1.64 -8.89
C THR A 243 21.81 -2.57 -7.89
N MET A 244 21.52 -3.81 -8.31
CA MET A 244 20.96 -4.84 -7.43
C MET A 244 21.87 -5.14 -6.22
N GLY A 245 23.18 -4.90 -6.32
CA GLY A 245 24.13 -5.06 -5.22
C GLY A 245 24.22 -3.87 -4.26
N GLU A 246 23.84 -2.68 -4.69
CA GLU A 246 23.92 -1.44 -3.90
C GLU A 246 22.59 -1.06 -3.23
N VAL A 247 21.46 -1.57 -3.75
CA VAL A 247 20.14 -1.24 -3.21
C VAL A 247 19.95 -1.71 -1.77
N ALA A 248 19.44 -0.82 -0.93
CA ALA A 248 19.21 -1.05 0.49
C ALA A 248 17.75 -0.81 0.92
N VAL A 249 17.39 -1.31 2.10
CA VAL A 249 16.09 -1.03 2.71
C VAL A 249 15.95 0.48 2.94
N GLY A 250 14.86 1.04 2.42
CA GLY A 250 14.56 2.47 2.50
C GLY A 250 14.74 3.21 1.18
N ASP A 251 15.49 2.65 0.22
CA ASP A 251 15.67 3.23 -1.10
C ASP A 251 14.36 3.27 -1.90
N ARG A 252 14.33 4.13 -2.92
CA ARG A 252 13.19 4.28 -3.84
C ARG A 252 13.59 3.78 -5.23
N LEU A 253 12.88 2.77 -5.71
CA LEU A 253 13.03 2.21 -7.06
C LEU A 253 11.79 2.53 -7.91
N LEU A 254 11.93 2.50 -9.22
CA LEU A 254 10.79 2.60 -10.13
C LEU A 254 10.22 1.20 -10.42
N GLY A 255 8.92 1.02 -10.16
CA GLY A 255 8.20 -0.22 -10.41
C GLY A 255 7.77 -0.40 -11.87
N ALA A 256 7.25 -1.59 -12.20
CA ALA A 256 6.74 -1.89 -13.54
C ALA A 256 5.50 -1.06 -13.93
N ASP A 257 4.79 -0.47 -12.96
CA ASP A 257 3.71 0.49 -13.15
C ASP A 257 4.19 1.93 -13.39
N GLY A 258 5.52 2.13 -13.46
CA GLY A 258 6.16 3.42 -13.65
C GLY A 258 6.28 4.26 -12.39
N ARG A 259 5.75 3.83 -11.23
CA ARG A 259 5.74 4.63 -10.00
C ARG A 259 6.90 4.30 -9.07
N ALA A 260 7.29 5.28 -8.27
CA ALA A 260 8.30 5.09 -7.23
C ALA A 260 7.77 4.20 -6.09
N THR A 261 8.50 3.15 -5.77
CA THR A 261 8.22 2.18 -4.71
C THR A 261 9.38 2.14 -3.72
N ARG A 262 9.05 2.05 -2.43
CA ARG A 262 10.06 1.94 -1.37
C ARG A 262 10.50 0.50 -1.18
N VAL A 263 11.81 0.26 -1.09
CA VAL A 263 12.38 -1.03 -0.72
C VAL A 263 12.12 -1.26 0.77
N VAL A 264 11.27 -2.24 1.09
CA VAL A 264 10.90 -2.58 2.48
C VAL A 264 11.78 -3.67 3.09
N ALA A 265 12.39 -4.50 2.25
CA ALA A 265 13.27 -5.59 2.64
C ALA A 265 14.27 -5.87 1.50
N ALA A 266 15.49 -6.21 1.88
CA ALA A 266 16.54 -6.70 0.97
C ALA A 266 17.08 -8.01 1.55
N THR A 267 17.24 -9.01 0.70
CA THR A 267 17.79 -10.32 1.09
C THR A 267 19.31 -10.29 0.99
N ASP A 268 20.00 -11.11 1.80
CA ASP A 268 21.43 -11.32 1.64
C ASP A 268 21.79 -11.84 0.24
N VAL A 269 23.03 -11.59 -0.19
CA VAL A 269 23.54 -12.06 -1.48
C VAL A 269 23.49 -13.59 -1.52
N MET A 270 22.67 -14.10 -2.43
CA MET A 270 22.48 -15.54 -2.62
C MET A 270 23.63 -16.11 -3.45
N ARG A 271 24.37 -17.07 -2.89
CA ARG A 271 25.53 -17.71 -3.54
C ARG A 271 25.22 -19.15 -3.94
N GLY A 272 25.89 -19.64 -4.99
CA GLY A 272 25.82 -21.04 -5.41
C GLY A 272 24.51 -21.45 -6.08
N ARG A 273 23.78 -20.49 -6.66
CA ARG A 273 22.54 -20.73 -7.42
C ARG A 273 22.81 -20.71 -8.92
N SER A 274 22.02 -21.46 -9.67
CA SER A 274 22.10 -21.47 -11.14
C SER A 274 21.52 -20.17 -11.70
N CYS A 275 22.27 -19.51 -12.58
CA CYS A 275 21.84 -18.29 -13.26
C CYS A 275 21.85 -18.49 -14.78
N TYR A 276 21.00 -17.75 -15.47
CA TYR A 276 20.88 -17.75 -16.93
C TYR A 276 21.03 -16.33 -17.45
N GLU A 277 21.71 -16.17 -18.59
CA GLU A 277 21.67 -14.92 -19.35
C GLU A 277 20.39 -14.90 -20.20
N VAL A 278 19.54 -13.91 -19.96
CA VAL A 278 18.28 -13.69 -20.68
C VAL A 278 18.51 -12.59 -21.71
N SER A 279 18.31 -12.91 -22.99
CA SER A 279 18.42 -11.96 -24.11
C SER A 279 17.04 -11.59 -24.65
N PHE A 280 16.76 -10.29 -24.72
CA PHE A 280 15.48 -9.76 -25.19
C PHE A 280 15.51 -9.37 -26.67
N SER A 281 14.33 -9.27 -27.27
CA SER A 281 14.18 -8.93 -28.68
C SER A 281 14.54 -7.49 -29.05
N ASP A 282 14.74 -6.62 -28.06
CA ASP A 282 15.24 -5.26 -28.20
C ASP A 282 16.79 -5.17 -28.12
N GLY A 283 17.45 -6.30 -27.81
CA GLY A 283 18.90 -6.40 -27.64
C GLY A 283 19.38 -6.30 -26.20
N ALA A 284 18.49 -6.00 -25.23
CA ALA A 284 18.84 -5.97 -23.82
C ALA A 284 19.24 -7.38 -23.33
N ARG A 285 20.15 -7.43 -22.36
CA ARG A 285 20.61 -8.66 -21.72
C ARG A 285 20.69 -8.47 -20.22
N ILE A 286 20.17 -9.43 -19.47
CA ILE A 286 20.30 -9.48 -18.02
C ILE A 286 20.63 -10.89 -17.55
N VAL A 287 21.27 -11.01 -16.39
CA VAL A 287 21.51 -12.30 -15.75
C VAL A 287 20.50 -12.49 -14.63
N ALA A 288 19.69 -13.54 -14.74
CA ALA A 288 18.63 -13.86 -13.80
C ALA A 288 18.86 -15.24 -13.16
N ASP A 289 18.48 -15.35 -11.90
CA ASP A 289 18.47 -16.62 -11.19
C ASP A 289 17.44 -17.60 -11.79
N ALA A 290 17.69 -18.90 -11.67
CA ALA A 290 16.81 -19.98 -12.12
C ALA A 290 15.36 -19.84 -11.62
N GLU A 291 15.17 -19.37 -10.38
CA GLU A 291 13.86 -19.19 -9.74
C GLU A 291 13.30 -17.76 -9.89
N HIS A 292 13.97 -16.87 -10.64
CA HIS A 292 13.40 -15.55 -10.95
C HIS A 292 12.10 -15.70 -11.74
N GLN A 293 11.06 -14.95 -11.36
CA GLN A 293 9.72 -15.10 -11.89
C GLN A 293 9.40 -14.03 -12.92
N TRP A 294 8.87 -14.48 -14.04
CA TRP A 294 8.52 -13.65 -15.18
C TRP A 294 7.03 -13.79 -15.48
N LEU A 295 6.32 -12.67 -15.55
CA LEU A 295 4.99 -12.67 -16.15
C LEU A 295 5.15 -12.70 -17.68
N THR A 296 4.74 -13.80 -18.31
CA THR A 296 4.90 -13.98 -19.76
C THR A 296 3.59 -14.34 -20.45
N GLU A 297 3.40 -13.85 -21.66
CA GLU A 297 2.35 -14.31 -22.57
C GLU A 297 2.96 -15.30 -23.57
N THR A 298 2.41 -16.51 -23.62
CA THR A 298 2.85 -17.52 -24.60
C THR A 298 2.34 -17.18 -26.00
N TRP A 299 2.95 -17.81 -27.01
CA TRP A 299 2.52 -17.65 -28.39
C TRP A 299 1.03 -18.02 -28.55
N ALA A 300 0.57 -19.06 -27.85
CA ALA A 300 -0.79 -19.58 -27.98
C ALA A 300 -1.81 -18.57 -27.46
N VAL A 301 -1.50 -17.95 -26.33
CA VAL A 301 -2.28 -16.85 -25.76
C VAL A 301 -2.34 -15.66 -26.72
N ARG A 302 -1.19 -15.25 -27.27
CA ARG A 302 -1.13 -14.11 -28.21
C ARG A 302 -1.90 -14.35 -29.50
N LYS A 303 -1.82 -15.56 -30.08
CA LYS A 303 -2.60 -15.92 -31.27
C LYS A 303 -4.09 -15.91 -30.98
N ALA A 304 -4.53 -16.54 -29.89
CA ALA A 304 -5.94 -16.55 -29.51
C ALA A 304 -6.49 -15.13 -29.31
N ARG A 305 -5.72 -14.22 -28.68
CA ARG A 305 -6.10 -12.81 -28.54
C ARG A 305 -6.22 -12.10 -29.90
N ALA A 306 -5.28 -12.30 -30.82
CA ALA A 306 -5.33 -11.71 -32.16
C ALA A 306 -6.56 -12.18 -32.96
N GLU A 307 -6.91 -13.46 -32.85
CA GLU A 307 -8.10 -14.03 -33.50
C GLU A 307 -9.40 -13.44 -32.93
N VAL A 308 -9.47 -13.22 -31.62
CA VAL A 308 -10.62 -12.56 -30.98
C VAL A 308 -10.74 -11.09 -31.38
N SER A 309 -9.63 -10.35 -31.39
CA SER A 309 -9.62 -8.93 -31.78
C SER A 309 -10.02 -8.70 -33.25
N ALA A 310 -9.87 -9.71 -34.11
CA ALA A 310 -10.31 -9.67 -35.50
C ALA A 310 -11.81 -9.97 -35.67
N SER A 311 -12.49 -10.48 -34.64
CA SER A 311 -13.93 -10.78 -34.66
C SER A 311 -14.76 -9.54 -34.30
N ARG A 312 -15.79 -9.24 -35.10
CA ARG A 312 -16.68 -8.07 -34.93
C ARG A 312 -17.68 -8.18 -33.76
N HIS A 313 -17.66 -9.27 -32.99
CA HIS A 313 -18.57 -9.52 -31.84
C HIS A 313 -17.78 -9.65 -30.53
N ALA A 314 -16.97 -8.63 -30.22
CA ALA A 314 -16.20 -8.56 -28.99
C ALA A 314 -17.05 -8.00 -27.84
N THR A 315 -18.09 -8.72 -27.43
CA THR A 315 -18.76 -8.47 -26.15
C THR A 315 -18.46 -9.65 -25.24
N THR A 316 -17.69 -9.38 -24.18
CA THR A 316 -17.26 -10.33 -23.13
C THR A 316 -16.14 -11.28 -23.57
N THR A 317 -14.90 -10.78 -23.61
CA THR A 317 -13.73 -11.66 -23.65
C THR A 317 -12.95 -11.52 -22.34
N ARG A 318 -12.96 -12.60 -21.56
CA ARG A 318 -12.09 -12.81 -20.41
C ARG A 318 -10.64 -12.52 -20.84
N PRO A 319 -9.87 -11.67 -20.14
CA PRO A 319 -8.48 -11.44 -20.51
C PRO A 319 -7.74 -12.77 -20.40
N LEU A 320 -7.22 -13.28 -21.52
CA LEU A 320 -6.28 -14.40 -21.50
C LEU A 320 -5.03 -13.92 -20.74
N ILE A 321 -4.89 -14.40 -19.51
CA ILE A 321 -3.93 -13.93 -18.50
C ILE A 321 -2.53 -14.46 -18.85
N GLY A 322 -1.52 -13.60 -18.72
CA GLY A 322 -0.12 -14.03 -18.75
C GLY A 322 0.17 -15.03 -17.62
N SER A 323 1.05 -15.99 -17.86
CA SER A 323 1.46 -16.97 -16.84
C SER A 323 2.77 -16.55 -16.20
N VAL A 324 2.85 -16.65 -14.88
CA VAL A 324 4.12 -16.53 -14.15
C VAL A 324 4.94 -17.81 -14.36
N VAL A 325 6.15 -17.67 -14.89
CA VAL A 325 7.10 -18.77 -15.13
C VAL A 325 8.46 -18.42 -14.54
N THR A 326 9.22 -19.43 -14.10
CA THR A 326 10.61 -19.19 -13.64
C THR A 326 11.58 -19.08 -14.82
N THR A 327 12.77 -18.50 -14.62
CA THR A 327 13.81 -18.46 -15.66
C THR A 327 14.19 -19.86 -16.16
N GLU A 328 14.26 -20.85 -15.27
CA GLU A 328 14.53 -22.24 -15.65
C GLU A 328 13.42 -22.83 -16.54
N GLN A 329 12.15 -22.60 -16.17
CA GLN A 329 11.00 -23.01 -16.98
C GLN A 329 11.01 -22.30 -18.33
N LEU A 330 11.27 -20.99 -18.34
CA LEU A 330 11.37 -20.18 -19.54
C LEU A 330 12.47 -20.70 -20.46
N ALA A 331 13.65 -21.05 -19.91
CA ALA A 331 14.74 -21.64 -20.68
C ALA A 331 14.32 -22.98 -21.33
N ALA A 332 13.56 -23.81 -20.62
CA ALA A 332 13.04 -25.07 -21.16
C ALA A 332 11.97 -24.89 -22.26
N THR A 333 11.18 -23.81 -22.22
CA THR A 333 10.03 -23.58 -23.12
C THR A 333 10.17 -22.35 -24.02
N VAL A 334 11.36 -21.75 -24.13
CA VAL A 334 11.62 -20.52 -24.89
C VAL A 334 11.22 -20.63 -26.36
N ARG A 335 11.38 -21.83 -26.93
CA ARG A 335 11.02 -22.14 -28.31
C ARG A 335 10.00 -23.29 -28.37
N VAL A 336 9.05 -23.17 -29.29
CA VAL A 336 7.98 -24.15 -29.51
C VAL A 336 7.79 -24.48 -30.99
N GLY A 337 7.28 -25.69 -31.24
CA GLY A 337 6.99 -26.19 -32.59
C GLY A 337 8.22 -26.64 -33.37
N THR A 338 7.99 -27.24 -34.53
CA THR A 338 9.04 -27.69 -35.47
C THR A 338 9.89 -26.53 -35.98
N ASP A 339 9.27 -25.35 -36.11
CA ASP A 339 9.90 -24.15 -36.64
C ASP A 339 10.67 -23.34 -35.58
N GLN A 340 10.81 -23.88 -34.35
CA GLN A 340 11.59 -23.26 -33.27
C GLN A 340 11.19 -21.81 -32.97
N ARG A 341 9.89 -21.52 -33.00
CA ARG A 341 9.34 -20.16 -32.84
C ARG A 341 9.45 -19.70 -31.40
N LEU A 342 9.69 -18.41 -31.18
CA LEU A 342 9.71 -17.82 -29.84
C LEU A 342 8.32 -17.91 -29.18
N ASN A 343 8.30 -18.52 -28.01
CA ASN A 343 7.07 -18.79 -27.28
C ASN A 343 6.68 -17.63 -26.37
N HIS A 344 7.60 -17.18 -25.51
CA HIS A 344 7.32 -16.22 -24.44
C HIS A 344 7.48 -14.77 -24.91
N SER A 345 6.59 -13.90 -24.42
CA SER A 345 6.69 -12.45 -24.52
C SER A 345 6.58 -11.84 -23.13
N VAL A 346 7.47 -10.92 -22.79
CA VAL A 346 7.40 -10.11 -21.56
C VAL A 346 6.73 -8.79 -21.91
N VAL A 347 5.86 -8.30 -21.03
CA VAL A 347 5.17 -7.01 -21.20
C VAL A 347 6.12 -5.89 -20.78
N ASN A 348 6.18 -4.83 -21.58
CA ASN A 348 6.95 -3.63 -21.22
C ASN A 348 6.38 -2.96 -19.96
N ALA A 349 7.25 -2.36 -19.16
CA ALA A 349 6.84 -1.50 -18.06
C ALA A 349 6.04 -0.29 -18.58
N ALA A 350 5.15 0.22 -17.74
CA ALA A 350 4.43 1.46 -18.02
C ALA A 350 5.39 2.68 -18.01
N PRO A 351 4.99 3.82 -18.63
CA PRO A 351 5.79 5.03 -18.61
C PRO A 351 6.14 5.45 -17.17
N VAL A 352 7.40 5.79 -16.94
CA VAL A 352 7.86 6.29 -15.65
C VAL A 352 7.04 7.53 -15.28
N THR A 353 6.52 7.60 -14.04
CA THR A 353 5.70 8.70 -13.55
C THR A 353 6.50 9.50 -12.53
N LEU A 354 6.94 10.69 -12.92
CA LEU A 354 7.71 11.63 -12.10
C LEU A 354 7.05 13.03 -12.13
N PRO A 355 7.28 13.88 -11.12
CA PRO A 355 6.72 15.22 -11.07
C PRO A 355 7.30 16.13 -12.18
N ASP A 356 6.61 17.24 -12.45
CA ASP A 356 7.14 18.29 -13.32
C ASP A 356 8.44 18.85 -12.74
N ALA A 357 9.48 18.94 -13.56
CA ALA A 357 10.76 19.55 -13.21
C ALA A 357 10.79 21.02 -13.64
N ASP A 358 11.52 21.85 -12.89
CA ASP A 358 11.82 23.23 -13.30
C ASP A 358 13.00 23.23 -14.29
N LEU A 359 12.69 23.43 -15.57
CA LEU A 359 13.62 23.24 -16.68
C LEU A 359 14.00 24.60 -17.29
N LEU A 360 15.31 24.89 -17.36
CA LEU A 360 15.82 26.16 -17.87
C LEU A 360 15.49 26.39 -19.36
N VAL A 361 15.42 25.32 -20.14
CA VAL A 361 14.99 25.34 -21.55
C VAL A 361 13.74 24.48 -21.69
N ALA A 362 12.76 24.92 -22.47
CA ALA A 362 11.53 24.16 -22.66
C ALA A 362 11.85 22.82 -23.34
N PRO A 363 11.22 21.70 -22.96
CA PRO A 363 11.61 20.38 -23.43
C PRO A 363 11.57 20.24 -24.96
N TYR A 364 10.49 20.69 -25.60
CA TYR A 364 10.35 20.61 -27.06
C TYR A 364 11.44 21.42 -27.77
N THR A 365 11.63 22.69 -27.36
CA THR A 365 12.70 23.55 -27.87
C THR A 365 14.10 22.94 -27.68
N LEU A 366 14.36 22.27 -26.54
CA LEU A 366 15.62 21.56 -26.33
C LEU A 366 15.77 20.39 -27.30
N GLY A 367 14.71 19.62 -27.54
CA GLY A 367 14.72 18.50 -28.48
C GLY A 367 15.07 18.94 -29.90
N VAL A 368 14.42 20.01 -30.38
CA VAL A 368 14.72 20.62 -31.69
C VAL A 368 16.18 21.06 -31.78
N TRP A 369 16.72 21.65 -30.72
CA TRP A 369 18.12 22.07 -30.69
C TRP A 369 19.10 20.89 -30.60
N LEU A 370 18.74 19.81 -29.90
CA LEU A 370 19.61 18.63 -29.80
C LEU A 370 19.74 17.93 -31.15
N GLY A 371 18.65 17.79 -31.91
CA GLY A 371 18.71 17.22 -33.25
C GLY A 371 19.45 18.12 -34.23
N ASP A 372 18.75 19.14 -34.76
CA ASP A 372 19.26 20.00 -35.83
C ASP A 372 19.93 21.31 -35.36
N GLY A 373 20.19 21.46 -34.06
CA GLY A 373 20.85 22.65 -33.52
C GLY A 373 22.35 22.71 -33.78
N HIS A 374 22.88 23.94 -33.81
CA HIS A 374 24.32 24.17 -33.87
C HIS A 374 24.96 24.03 -32.49
N THR A 375 25.95 23.14 -32.37
CA THR A 375 26.64 22.81 -31.10
C THR A 375 27.19 24.02 -30.33
N ALA A 376 27.53 25.12 -31.01
CA ALA A 376 28.14 26.32 -30.40
C ALA A 376 27.19 27.53 -30.27
N SER A 377 25.93 27.44 -30.71
CA SER A 377 25.02 28.61 -30.72
C SER A 377 23.54 28.22 -30.60
N ALA A 378 22.70 29.13 -30.11
CA ALA A 378 21.24 28.97 -30.04
C ALA A 378 20.58 29.15 -31.42
N ARG A 379 20.92 28.25 -32.36
CA ARG A 379 20.40 28.21 -33.72
C ARG A 379 20.09 26.76 -34.09
N PHE A 380 19.09 26.57 -34.93
CA PHE A 380 18.76 25.27 -35.53
C PHE A 380 18.46 25.44 -37.01
N THR A 381 18.63 24.36 -37.77
CA THR A 381 18.33 24.33 -39.21
C THR A 381 17.08 23.51 -39.43
N SER A 382 16.10 24.02 -40.17
CA SER A 382 14.90 23.24 -40.52
C SER A 382 14.38 23.64 -41.89
N ALA A 383 13.86 22.67 -42.62
CA ALA A 383 13.06 22.91 -43.84
C ALA A 383 11.58 23.13 -43.55
N ASP A 384 11.12 22.75 -42.35
CA ASP A 384 9.76 22.89 -41.90
C ASP A 384 9.59 24.15 -41.02
N PRO A 385 8.85 25.17 -41.47
CA PRO A 385 8.56 26.35 -40.67
C PRO A 385 7.62 26.10 -39.48
N GLU A 386 6.91 24.97 -39.43
CA GLU A 386 6.05 24.62 -38.28
C GLU A 386 6.87 24.41 -37.01
N ILE A 387 8.08 23.84 -37.12
CA ILE A 387 9.02 23.67 -35.99
C ILE A 387 9.34 25.01 -35.34
N ALA A 388 9.57 26.06 -36.12
CA ALA A 388 9.80 27.40 -35.59
C ALA A 388 8.58 27.93 -34.82
N SER A 389 7.37 27.65 -35.31
CA SER A 389 6.12 28.07 -34.66
C SER A 389 5.89 27.34 -33.34
N LEU A 390 6.26 26.05 -33.27
CA LEU A 390 6.20 25.26 -32.02
C LEU A 390 7.21 25.76 -30.98
N VAL A 391 8.41 26.17 -31.39
CA VAL A 391 9.38 26.83 -30.50
C VAL A 391 8.88 28.19 -30.01
N GLU A 392 8.12 28.94 -30.82
CA GLU A 392 7.48 30.18 -30.36
C GLU A 392 6.37 29.92 -29.35
N LEU A 393 5.61 28.83 -29.50
CA LEU A 393 4.59 28.40 -28.52
C LEU A 393 5.19 28.02 -27.15
N ASP A 394 6.44 27.55 -27.13
CA ASP A 394 7.23 27.35 -25.91
C ASP A 394 7.68 28.68 -25.25
N GLY A 395 7.32 29.84 -25.82
CA GLY A 395 7.59 31.17 -25.28
C GLY A 395 8.91 31.80 -25.72
N TYR A 396 9.54 31.27 -26.76
CA TYR A 396 10.75 31.84 -27.36
C TYR A 396 10.40 32.79 -28.51
N VAL A 397 11.37 33.62 -28.89
CA VAL A 397 11.29 34.42 -30.13
C VAL A 397 12.18 33.75 -31.15
N VAL A 398 11.61 33.37 -32.29
CA VAL A 398 12.37 32.81 -33.39
C VAL A 398 12.56 33.85 -34.48
N GLY A 399 13.73 33.89 -35.10
CA GLY A 399 13.91 34.71 -36.29
C GLY A 399 14.85 34.08 -37.31
N HIS A 400 14.80 34.59 -38.54
CA HIS A 400 15.56 34.04 -39.65
C HIS A 400 16.99 34.59 -39.68
N ALA A 401 17.96 33.68 -39.75
CA ALA A 401 19.37 33.98 -39.99
C ALA A 401 19.86 33.48 -41.35
N GLY A 402 18.99 32.86 -42.15
CA GLY A 402 19.25 32.34 -43.49
C GLY A 402 18.01 31.65 -44.07
N ARG A 403 18.17 30.93 -45.19
CA ARG A 403 17.05 30.25 -45.88
C ARG A 403 16.39 29.16 -45.03
N LEU A 404 17.18 28.36 -44.33
CA LEU A 404 16.72 27.25 -43.46
C LEU A 404 17.18 27.43 -42.01
N LEU A 405 17.87 28.54 -41.72
CA LEU A 405 18.57 28.76 -40.45
C LEU A 405 17.75 29.71 -39.57
N TYR A 406 17.43 29.23 -38.37
CA TYR A 406 16.67 29.95 -37.37
C TYR A 406 17.54 30.27 -36.16
N HIS A 407 17.32 31.44 -35.54
CA HIS A 407 17.89 31.80 -34.24
C HIS A 407 16.80 31.78 -33.19
N VAL A 408 17.14 31.30 -31.99
CA VAL A 408 16.22 31.25 -30.85
C VAL A 408 16.65 32.29 -29.82
N GLY A 409 15.76 33.23 -29.53
CA GLY A 409 15.92 34.31 -28.57
C GLY A 409 14.92 34.20 -27.43
N LEU A 410 15.19 34.93 -26.35
CA LEU A 410 14.19 35.18 -25.31
C LEU A 410 13.38 36.42 -25.68
N PRO A 411 12.08 36.48 -25.33
CA PRO A 411 11.26 37.66 -25.57
C PRO A 411 11.88 38.87 -24.89
N VAL A 412 12.03 39.96 -25.65
CA VAL A 412 12.52 41.23 -25.15
C VAL A 412 11.44 41.81 -24.24
N GLN A 413 11.62 41.71 -22.94
CA GLN A 413 10.75 42.42 -22.00
C GLN A 413 11.18 43.89 -21.91
N PRO A 414 10.23 44.84 -21.90
CA PRO A 414 10.54 46.27 -21.86
C PRO A 414 11.32 46.61 -20.60
N VAL A 415 12.44 47.32 -20.76
CA VAL A 415 13.27 47.80 -19.66
C VAL A 415 12.58 49.02 -19.03
N LEU A 416 12.00 48.84 -17.83
CA LEU A 416 11.22 49.89 -17.16
C LEU A 416 12.07 50.96 -16.45
N GLN A 417 13.36 50.71 -16.16
CA GLN A 417 14.27 51.69 -15.52
C GLN A 417 15.70 51.59 -16.08
N ARG A 418 16.36 52.75 -16.26
CA ARG A 418 17.72 52.86 -16.84
C ARG A 418 18.85 52.51 -15.85
N SER A 419 18.56 52.40 -14.56
CA SER A 419 19.52 52.07 -13.51
C SER A 419 18.82 51.31 -12.39
N CYS A 420 19.13 50.02 -12.23
CA CYS A 420 18.72 49.24 -11.07
C CYS A 420 19.89 49.14 -10.10
N GLU A 421 19.63 49.32 -8.80
CA GLU A 421 20.64 49.12 -7.74
C GLU A 421 20.75 47.64 -7.34
N VAL A 422 19.74 46.84 -7.68
CA VAL A 422 19.65 45.40 -7.39
C VAL A 422 19.24 44.60 -8.62
N CYS A 423 19.75 43.38 -8.73
CA CYS A 423 19.44 42.46 -9.81
C CYS A 423 18.01 41.93 -9.68
N ALA A 424 17.21 42.03 -10.74
CA ALA A 424 15.82 41.57 -10.72
C ALA A 424 15.68 40.05 -10.48
N ASP A 425 16.69 39.25 -10.80
CA ASP A 425 16.61 37.78 -10.70
C ASP A 425 17.24 37.21 -9.43
N CYS A 426 18.21 37.89 -8.81
CA CYS A 426 18.88 37.36 -7.61
C CYS A 426 18.95 38.33 -6.42
N GLY A 427 18.41 39.55 -6.54
CA GLY A 427 18.37 40.55 -5.47
C GLY A 427 19.74 41.16 -5.10
N GLU A 428 20.84 40.67 -5.66
CA GLU A 428 22.18 41.16 -5.37
C GLU A 428 22.41 42.59 -5.87
N PRO A 429 23.17 43.42 -5.14
CA PRO A 429 23.54 44.75 -5.59
C PRO A 429 24.35 44.69 -6.89
N PHE A 430 23.97 45.49 -7.88
CA PHE A 430 24.78 45.64 -9.09
C PHE A 430 24.53 47.01 -9.75
N SER A 431 25.51 47.48 -10.53
CA SER A 431 25.36 48.68 -11.35
C SER A 431 25.14 48.29 -12.81
N GLY A 432 23.90 48.34 -13.29
CA GLY A 432 23.59 48.14 -14.69
C GLY A 432 22.08 48.24 -14.99
N MET A 433 21.67 47.78 -16.17
CA MET A 433 20.32 48.08 -16.66
C MET A 433 19.21 47.21 -16.04
N ARG A 434 19.43 45.89 -15.88
CA ARG A 434 18.37 44.99 -15.36
C ARG A 434 18.86 43.75 -14.60
N ARG A 435 19.91 43.11 -15.11
CA ARG A 435 20.41 41.82 -14.62
C ARG A 435 21.91 41.90 -14.41
N CYS A 436 22.41 41.36 -13.30
CA CYS A 436 23.85 41.30 -13.04
C CYS A 436 24.55 40.35 -14.02
N THR A 437 25.87 40.49 -14.17
CA THR A 437 26.68 39.68 -15.09
C THR A 437 26.52 38.17 -14.85
N ARG A 438 26.40 37.75 -13.57
CA ARG A 438 26.20 36.34 -13.18
C ARG A 438 24.88 35.80 -13.71
N CYS A 439 23.76 36.46 -13.43
CA CYS A 439 22.44 36.02 -13.89
C CYS A 439 22.32 36.10 -15.41
N HIS A 440 22.95 37.10 -16.05
CA HIS A 440 23.00 37.17 -17.50
C HIS A 440 23.78 36.00 -18.11
N ALA A 441 24.93 35.64 -17.53
CA ALA A 441 25.72 34.49 -17.96
C ALA A 441 25.02 33.14 -17.73
N HIS A 442 24.15 33.05 -16.72
CA HIS A 442 23.40 31.83 -16.38
C HIS A 442 22.13 31.64 -17.23
N HIS A 443 21.30 32.67 -17.38
CA HIS A 443 19.98 32.54 -18.03
C HIS A 443 19.55 33.80 -18.80
N GLY A 444 20.49 34.71 -19.09
CA GLY A 444 20.32 35.96 -19.85
C GLY A 444 19.84 35.77 -21.28
N THR A 445 20.25 34.69 -21.91
CA THR A 445 19.97 34.34 -23.30
C THR A 445 19.70 32.85 -23.40
N VAL A 446 19.13 32.40 -24.53
CA VAL A 446 18.96 30.96 -24.79
C VAL A 446 20.31 30.26 -24.79
N GLN A 447 21.34 30.85 -25.42
CA GLN A 447 22.69 30.30 -25.41
C GLN A 447 23.30 30.23 -24.00
N ALA A 448 23.01 31.20 -23.13
CA ALA A 448 23.40 31.12 -21.71
C ALA A 448 22.71 29.95 -21.00
N ARG A 449 21.41 29.74 -21.24
CA ARG A 449 20.65 28.61 -20.68
C ARG A 449 21.22 27.27 -21.14
N LEU A 450 21.47 27.11 -22.45
CA LEU A 450 22.09 25.91 -23.04
C LEU A 450 23.48 25.63 -22.44
N ARG A 451 24.30 26.67 -22.23
CA ARG A 451 25.60 26.53 -21.56
C ARG A 451 25.45 26.09 -20.10
N THR A 452 24.49 26.66 -19.39
CA THR A 452 24.24 26.36 -17.97
C THR A 452 23.77 24.92 -17.77
N ILE A 453 22.94 24.39 -18.67
CA ILE A 453 22.53 22.98 -18.63
C ILE A 453 23.58 22.02 -19.19
N GLY A 454 24.74 22.51 -19.62
CA GLY A 454 25.88 21.70 -20.04
C GLY A 454 25.84 21.19 -21.49
N VAL A 455 24.79 21.47 -22.26
CA VAL A 455 24.62 20.88 -23.61
C VAL A 455 25.37 21.60 -24.73
N LEU A 456 25.87 22.82 -24.45
CA LEU A 456 26.59 23.62 -25.45
C LEU A 456 28.03 23.11 -25.61
N GLY A 457 28.41 22.65 -26.80
CA GLY A 457 29.71 22.00 -27.03
C GLY A 457 29.65 20.48 -26.93
N ASP A 458 28.62 19.94 -26.30
CA ASP A 458 28.47 18.52 -25.95
C ASP A 458 26.98 18.17 -25.93
N LYS A 459 26.46 17.67 -27.06
CA LYS A 459 25.02 17.43 -27.22
C LYS A 459 24.60 16.16 -26.47
N HIS A 460 23.99 16.32 -25.31
CA HIS A 460 23.44 15.23 -24.50
C HIS A 460 22.10 15.67 -23.88
N ILE A 461 21.30 14.74 -23.37
CA ILE A 461 20.08 15.06 -22.63
C ILE A 461 20.42 15.13 -21.14
N PRO A 462 20.29 16.29 -20.48
CA PRO A 462 20.63 16.38 -19.07
C PRO A 462 19.72 15.51 -18.20
N ALA A 463 20.26 14.92 -17.13
CA ALA A 463 19.53 13.99 -16.25
C ALA A 463 18.21 14.56 -15.71
N VAL A 464 18.13 15.88 -15.45
CA VAL A 464 16.89 16.54 -15.00
C VAL A 464 15.75 16.43 -16.03
N TYR A 465 16.05 16.34 -17.32
CA TYR A 465 15.07 16.10 -18.37
C TYR A 465 14.69 14.61 -18.46
N LEU A 466 15.64 13.69 -18.28
CA LEU A 466 15.37 12.24 -18.21
C LEU A 466 14.57 11.84 -16.96
N ARG A 467 14.54 12.70 -15.93
CA ARG A 467 13.74 12.52 -14.71
C ARG A 467 12.59 13.52 -14.59
N ALA A 468 12.27 14.23 -15.67
CA ALA A 468 11.10 15.11 -15.74
C ALA A 468 9.80 14.30 -15.89
N SER A 469 8.67 14.99 -15.78
CA SER A 469 7.36 14.35 -15.96
C SER A 469 7.22 13.70 -17.33
N GLU A 470 6.31 12.74 -17.44
CA GLU A 470 6.00 12.08 -18.71
C GLU A 470 5.67 13.10 -19.82
N ARG A 471 4.89 14.14 -19.49
CA ARG A 471 4.54 15.23 -20.40
C ARG A 471 5.78 15.97 -20.91
N GLN A 472 6.69 16.33 -20.02
CA GLN A 472 7.92 17.05 -20.38
C GLN A 472 8.86 16.16 -21.23
N ARG A 473 8.98 14.87 -20.89
CA ARG A 473 9.77 13.91 -21.68
C ARG A 473 9.19 13.63 -23.06
N ARG A 474 7.86 13.52 -23.18
CA ARG A 474 7.17 13.42 -24.48
C ARG A 474 7.41 14.65 -25.35
N ALA A 475 7.34 15.85 -24.77
CA ALA A 475 7.63 17.08 -25.49
C ALA A 475 9.09 17.14 -25.98
N LEU A 476 10.06 16.70 -25.16
CA LEU A 476 11.46 16.57 -25.56
C LEU A 476 11.64 15.59 -26.73
N LEU A 477 11.04 14.39 -26.61
CA LEU A 477 11.10 13.39 -27.68
C LEU A 477 10.46 13.91 -28.97
N ALA A 478 9.35 14.62 -28.89
CA ALA A 478 8.70 15.23 -30.05
C ALA A 478 9.65 16.20 -30.78
N GLY A 479 10.35 17.07 -30.06
CA GLY A 479 11.32 17.99 -30.68
C GLY A 479 12.49 17.27 -31.35
N LEU A 480 12.97 16.15 -30.77
CA LEU A 480 13.99 15.29 -31.39
C LEU A 480 13.47 14.62 -32.66
N LEU A 481 12.23 14.13 -32.65
CA LEU A 481 11.63 13.42 -33.78
C LEU A 481 11.23 14.35 -34.92
N ASP A 482 10.83 15.58 -34.64
CA ASP A 482 10.50 16.55 -35.70
C ASP A 482 11.73 16.96 -36.52
N THR A 483 12.93 16.79 -35.97
CA THR A 483 14.20 17.13 -36.63
C THR A 483 14.86 15.91 -37.25
N ASP A 484 15.13 14.87 -36.45
CA ASP A 484 15.90 13.68 -36.86
C ASP A 484 15.07 12.38 -36.87
N GLY A 485 13.74 12.48 -36.72
CA GLY A 485 12.83 11.35 -36.74
C GLY A 485 12.32 11.01 -38.14
N THR A 486 12.10 9.72 -38.39
CA THR A 486 11.49 9.20 -39.62
C THR A 486 10.51 8.08 -39.29
N VAL A 487 9.48 7.90 -40.11
CA VAL A 487 8.55 6.77 -39.99
C VAL A 487 8.82 5.81 -41.13
N THR A 488 9.07 4.54 -40.78
CA THR A 488 9.31 3.47 -41.74
C THR A 488 8.01 3.05 -42.45
N ASN A 489 8.14 2.32 -43.56
CA ASN A 489 6.99 1.83 -44.32
C ASN A 489 6.09 0.84 -43.55
N CYS A 490 6.60 0.24 -42.47
CA CYS A 490 5.83 -0.60 -41.56
C CYS A 490 5.16 0.17 -40.41
N GLY A 491 5.31 1.50 -40.37
CA GLY A 491 4.74 2.36 -39.34
C GLY A 491 5.57 2.48 -38.06
N SER A 492 6.78 1.91 -38.03
CA SER A 492 7.72 2.03 -36.90
C SER A 492 8.43 3.39 -36.92
N VAL A 493 8.63 4.01 -35.75
CA VAL A 493 9.32 5.29 -35.63
C VAL A 493 10.82 5.03 -35.49
N GLN A 494 11.62 5.76 -36.27
CA GLN A 494 13.07 5.69 -36.23
C GLN A 494 13.69 7.04 -35.92
N PHE A 495 14.66 7.04 -35.01
CA PHE A 495 15.54 8.18 -34.74
C PHE A 495 16.97 7.80 -35.09
N ALA A 496 17.66 8.66 -35.85
CA ALA A 496 19.00 8.38 -36.34
C ALA A 496 19.98 9.51 -35.98
N VAL A 497 21.06 9.17 -35.28
CA VAL A 497 22.04 10.16 -34.81
C VAL A 497 23.47 9.62 -34.90
N CYS A 498 24.45 10.48 -35.17
CA CYS A 498 25.87 10.07 -35.24
C CYS A 498 26.63 10.30 -33.92
N ASP A 499 26.02 10.98 -32.96
CA ASP A 499 26.56 11.16 -31.62
C ASP A 499 26.15 9.97 -30.72
N HIS A 500 27.13 9.28 -30.16
CA HIS A 500 26.90 8.10 -29.32
C HIS A 500 26.21 8.45 -28.00
N GLY A 501 26.61 9.57 -27.36
CA GLY A 501 26.05 9.98 -26.07
C GLY A 501 24.58 10.36 -26.22
N LEU A 502 24.26 11.17 -27.23
CA LEU A 502 22.88 11.53 -27.53
C LEU A 502 22.03 10.29 -27.92
N ALA A 503 22.62 9.29 -28.58
CA ALA A 503 21.93 8.03 -28.87
C ALA A 503 21.58 7.24 -27.60
N ASP A 504 22.51 7.16 -26.63
CA ASP A 504 22.28 6.49 -25.34
C ASP A 504 21.20 7.22 -24.53
N ASP A 505 21.27 8.54 -24.46
CA ASP A 505 20.31 9.37 -23.74
C ASP A 505 18.92 9.31 -24.37
N THR A 506 18.85 9.32 -25.71
CA THR A 506 17.57 9.21 -26.43
C THR A 506 16.98 7.81 -26.26
N TYR A 507 17.82 6.77 -26.23
CA TYR A 507 17.37 5.41 -25.89
C TYR A 507 16.76 5.39 -24.49
N GLU A 508 17.42 5.94 -23.47
CA GLU A 508 16.88 6.05 -22.11
C GLU A 508 15.55 6.83 -22.09
N LEU A 509 15.47 7.96 -22.81
CA LEU A 509 14.24 8.74 -22.93
C LEU A 509 13.09 7.91 -23.49
N ILE A 510 13.30 7.17 -24.59
CA ILE A 510 12.28 6.34 -25.24
C ILE A 510 11.81 5.22 -24.31
N VAL A 511 12.73 4.46 -23.70
CA VAL A 511 12.35 3.34 -22.82
C VAL A 511 11.69 3.83 -21.54
N SER A 512 12.10 4.99 -21.02
CA SER A 512 11.45 5.60 -19.84
C SER A 512 10.01 6.04 -20.11
N LEU A 513 9.62 6.21 -21.37
CA LEU A 513 8.24 6.48 -21.81
C LEU A 513 7.44 5.19 -22.06
N GLY A 514 7.99 4.02 -21.73
CA GLY A 514 7.33 2.71 -21.86
C GLY A 514 7.43 2.10 -23.26
N TYR A 515 8.12 2.73 -24.20
CA TYR A 515 8.30 2.21 -25.54
C TYR A 515 9.37 1.12 -25.60
N LYS A 516 9.14 0.10 -26.42
CA LYS A 516 10.17 -0.89 -26.75
C LYS A 516 11.09 -0.27 -27.79
N CYS A 517 12.37 -0.11 -27.48
CA CYS A 517 13.33 0.46 -28.41
C CYS A 517 14.42 -0.54 -28.75
N SER A 518 14.64 -0.79 -30.04
CA SER A 518 15.79 -1.56 -30.52
C SER A 518 16.88 -0.64 -31.07
N ARG A 519 18.14 -1.04 -30.88
CA ARG A 519 19.30 -0.26 -31.33
C ARG A 519 20.08 -1.01 -32.40
N THR A 520 20.33 -0.32 -33.51
CA THR A 520 21.23 -0.80 -34.57
C THR A 520 22.25 0.27 -34.94
N THR A 521 23.33 -0.13 -35.60
CA THR A 521 24.38 0.79 -36.05
C THR A 521 24.64 0.60 -37.52
N LYS A 522 24.83 1.71 -38.25
CA LYS A 522 25.18 1.73 -39.66
C LYS A 522 26.40 2.61 -39.88
N ARG A 523 27.34 2.14 -40.71
CA ARG A 523 28.50 2.95 -41.10
C ARG A 523 28.08 4.05 -42.08
N VAL A 524 28.50 5.29 -41.82
CA VAL A 524 28.22 6.47 -42.65
C VAL A 524 29.51 7.22 -42.96
N GLY A 525 29.47 8.12 -43.95
CA GLY A 525 30.61 8.98 -44.28
C GLY A 525 30.80 10.06 -43.23
N GLY A 526 31.59 9.78 -42.19
CA GLY A 526 31.92 10.70 -41.12
C GLY A 526 33.14 11.57 -41.42
N ARG A 527 33.34 12.65 -40.64
CA ARG A 527 34.57 13.46 -40.68
C ARG A 527 35.75 12.74 -40.01
N ASP A 528 35.47 11.89 -39.04
CA ASP A 528 36.40 11.03 -38.30
C ASP A 528 35.74 9.68 -37.98
N GLU A 529 36.44 8.79 -37.28
CA GLU A 529 35.94 7.46 -36.92
C GLU A 529 34.76 7.50 -35.95
N ALA A 530 34.73 8.47 -35.02
CA ALA A 530 33.65 8.65 -34.06
C ALA A 530 32.33 9.05 -34.75
N HIS A 531 32.39 9.88 -35.79
CA HIS A 531 31.24 10.32 -36.59
C HIS A 531 30.96 9.43 -37.81
N SER A 532 31.70 8.32 -37.97
CA SER A 532 31.50 7.36 -39.07
C SER A 532 30.48 6.26 -38.73
N THR A 533 29.85 6.35 -37.56
CA THR A 533 28.83 5.42 -37.09
C THR A 533 27.54 6.20 -36.81
N CYS A 534 26.46 5.81 -37.49
CA CYS A 534 25.12 6.28 -37.20
C CYS A 534 24.41 5.24 -36.34
N HIS A 535 23.90 5.67 -35.19
CA HIS A 535 23.06 4.89 -34.30
C HIS A 535 21.60 5.10 -34.70
N ILE A 536 20.88 4.00 -34.90
CA ILE A 536 19.47 4.00 -35.29
C ILE A 536 18.68 3.36 -34.16
N LEU A 537 17.71 4.10 -33.63
CA LEU A 537 16.77 3.69 -32.59
C LEU A 537 15.41 3.46 -33.25
N ASP A 538 14.82 2.27 -33.09
CA ASP A 538 13.55 1.88 -33.71
C ASP A 538 12.56 1.46 -32.62
N PHE A 539 11.38 2.10 -32.55
CA PHE A 539 10.41 1.95 -31.45
C PHE A 539 8.95 2.17 -31.82
#